data_AF-A0A496L3I3-F1
#
_entry.id   AF-A0A496L3I3-F1
#
_cell.length_a   1.000
_cell.length_b   1.000
_cell.length_c   1.000
_cell.angle_alpha   90.00
_cell.angle_beta   90.00
_cell.angle_gamma   90.00
#
_symmetry.space_group_name_H-M   'P 1'
#
loop_
_entity.id
_entity.type
_entity.pdbx_description
1 polymer ?
#
loop_
_entity_poly.entity_id
_entity_poly.type
_entity_poly.pdbx_seq_one_letter_code
_entity_poly.pdbx_strand_id
1 'polypeptide(L)'
;MILLPLLVFSQNTDRDIEQIIENITDYMSEDDEGQSIDIDILYDDLTYFYTNKINLNTATKEQLQRLQFLSDIQIENILRYVYTANQMQTIYELQLVDGLDYFALQLLLPFVCVQTTTADANKWIVKDVFSRIKHEIFARTDGTVERKKGYIEKKYLGEPFYGQFRYNLKASNLLQAGLTAEKDAGEQFWGNHNKGFDSYTAYIQADKLWKFERIVVGDFRATFGQGLIMNGAFNAGKSSYVLKVTPSQSGLVRKS
;
A
#
# COMPACT_ATOMS: atom_id res chain seq x y z
N MET A 1 -10.34 -31.99 -27.59
CA MET A 1 -9.89 -30.94 -26.66
C MET A 1 -9.79 -31.59 -25.29
N ILE A 2 -8.57 -31.96 -24.87
CA ILE A 2 -8.32 -32.68 -23.61
C ILE A 2 -7.97 -31.61 -22.57
N LEU A 3 -8.85 -31.41 -21.59
CA LEU A 3 -8.61 -30.57 -20.43
C LEU A 3 -7.80 -31.39 -19.42
N LEU A 4 -6.54 -31.01 -19.22
CA LEU A 4 -5.72 -31.49 -18.11
C LEU A 4 -6.03 -30.63 -16.87
N PRO A 5 -6.30 -31.22 -15.70
CA PRO A 5 -6.47 -30.45 -14.48
C PRO A 5 -5.12 -29.91 -14.00
N LEU A 6 -5.09 -28.62 -13.75
CA LEU A 6 -4.00 -27.90 -13.10
C LEU A 6 -3.82 -28.48 -11.70
N LEU A 7 -2.58 -28.77 -11.31
CA LEU A 7 -2.20 -29.22 -9.98
C LEU A 7 -2.74 -28.25 -8.93
N VAL A 8 -3.70 -28.72 -8.13
CA VAL A 8 -4.16 -28.04 -6.92
C VAL A 8 -3.15 -28.35 -5.82
N PHE A 9 -2.48 -27.32 -5.32
CA PHE A 9 -1.78 -27.42 -4.03
C PHE A 9 -2.83 -27.29 -2.92
N SER A 10 -2.92 -28.30 -2.06
CA SER A 10 -3.81 -28.32 -0.89
C SER A 10 -3.28 -27.42 0.23
N GLN A 11 -4.21 -26.79 0.95
CA GLN A 11 -3.98 -25.97 2.15
C GLN A 11 -3.45 -26.84 3.30
N ASN A 12 -2.16 -26.72 3.62
CA ASN A 12 -1.62 -27.18 4.91
C ASN A 12 -1.56 -26.04 5.95
N THR A 13 -1.59 -24.79 5.50
CA THR A 13 -1.42 -23.60 6.34
C THR A 13 -2.55 -23.40 7.35
N ASP A 14 -3.78 -23.79 7.00
CA ASP A 14 -4.95 -23.58 7.86
C ASP A 14 -4.93 -24.47 9.11
N ARG A 15 -4.34 -25.67 9.03
CA ARG A 15 -4.17 -26.56 10.20
C ARG A 15 -3.07 -26.07 11.15
N ASP A 16 -2.05 -25.39 10.62
CA ASP A 16 -0.94 -24.89 11.43
C ASP A 16 -1.37 -23.68 12.28
N ILE A 17 -2.23 -22.80 11.75
CA ILE A 17 -2.69 -21.62 12.49
C ILE A 17 -3.68 -21.97 13.62
N GLU A 18 -4.60 -22.90 13.38
CA GLU A 18 -5.56 -23.35 14.42
C GLU A 18 -4.82 -23.88 15.65
N GLN A 19 -3.79 -24.70 15.45
CA GLN A 19 -2.98 -25.24 16.54
C GLN A 19 -2.17 -24.15 17.27
N ILE A 20 -1.68 -23.13 16.56
CA ILE A 20 -1.00 -22.00 17.20
C ILE A 20 -1.97 -21.20 18.06
N ILE A 21 -3.19 -20.94 17.57
CA ILE A 21 -4.21 -20.19 18.32
C ILE A 21 -4.68 -20.98 19.55
N GLU A 22 -4.83 -22.30 19.45
CA GLU A 22 -5.12 -23.18 20.59
C GLU A 22 -4.05 -23.06 21.68
N ASN A 23 -2.76 -23.18 21.31
CA ASN A 23 -1.65 -23.02 22.25
C ASN A 23 -1.63 -21.63 22.92
N ILE A 24 -2.01 -20.58 22.21
CA ILE A 24 -2.12 -19.22 22.78
C ILE A 24 -3.30 -19.14 23.76
N THR A 25 -4.42 -19.74 23.42
CA THR A 25 -5.61 -19.77 24.27
C THR A 25 -5.34 -20.52 25.57
N ASP A 26 -4.64 -21.65 25.49
CA ASP A 26 -4.19 -22.42 26.65
C ASP A 26 -3.22 -21.62 27.52
N TYR A 27 -2.22 -20.96 26.90
CA TYR A 27 -1.26 -20.10 27.60
C TYR A 27 -1.95 -18.97 28.37
N MET A 28 -2.94 -18.32 27.75
CA MET A 28 -3.71 -17.26 28.40
C MET A 28 -4.62 -17.79 29.50
N SER A 29 -5.11 -19.02 29.39
CA SER A 29 -5.97 -19.66 30.40
C SER A 29 -5.19 -20.08 31.65
N GLU A 30 -3.89 -20.34 31.53
CA GLU A 30 -3.01 -20.64 32.67
C GLU A 30 -2.68 -19.39 33.51
N ASP A 31 -2.74 -18.20 32.90
CA ASP A 31 -2.26 -16.95 33.51
C ASP A 31 -3.39 -16.05 34.05
N ASP A 32 -4.68 -16.37 33.81
CA ASP A 32 -5.77 -15.41 34.07
C ASP A 32 -6.64 -15.67 35.32
N GLU A 33 -6.54 -14.71 36.25
CA GLU A 33 -7.43 -14.46 37.39
C GLU A 33 -8.51 -13.39 37.11
N GLY A 34 -8.84 -13.03 35.85
CA GLY A 34 -10.14 -12.41 35.59
C GLY A 34 -10.31 -11.42 34.43
N GLN A 35 -9.73 -11.62 33.25
CA GLN A 35 -10.20 -10.94 32.04
C GLN A 35 -11.14 -11.84 31.23
N SER A 36 -12.34 -11.32 30.94
CA SER A 36 -13.22 -11.94 29.95
C SER A 36 -12.64 -11.68 28.56
N ILE A 37 -11.67 -12.49 28.14
CA ILE A 37 -11.10 -12.44 26.79
C ILE A 37 -12.21 -12.80 25.80
N ASP A 38 -12.45 -11.91 24.85
CA ASP A 38 -13.34 -12.20 23.72
C ASP A 38 -12.56 -13.05 22.72
N ILE A 39 -12.79 -14.37 22.80
CA ILE A 39 -12.08 -15.38 22.00
C ILE A 39 -12.32 -15.16 20.51
N ASP A 40 -13.50 -14.67 20.12
CA ASP A 40 -13.82 -14.41 18.71
C ASP A 40 -12.96 -13.25 18.17
N ILE A 41 -12.82 -12.17 18.95
CA ILE A 41 -11.96 -11.03 18.59
C ILE A 41 -10.48 -11.45 18.55
N LEU A 42 -10.03 -12.25 19.52
CA LEU A 42 -8.65 -12.76 19.55
C LEU A 42 -8.36 -13.59 18.29
N TYR A 43 -9.27 -14.48 17.92
CA TYR A 43 -9.13 -15.34 16.74
C TYR A 43 -8.99 -14.53 15.45
N ASP A 44 -9.85 -13.52 15.26
CA ASP A 44 -9.81 -12.64 14.09
C ASP A 44 -8.50 -11.86 14.00
N ASP A 45 -8.02 -11.32 15.13
CA ASP A 45 -6.77 -10.55 15.20
C ASP A 45 -5.55 -11.43 14.89
N LEU A 46 -5.45 -12.62 15.49
CA LEU A 46 -4.35 -13.55 15.25
C LEU A 46 -4.33 -14.04 13.80
N THR A 47 -5.50 -14.35 13.23
CA THR A 47 -5.64 -14.75 11.82
C THR A 47 -5.18 -13.63 10.88
N TYR A 48 -5.57 -12.39 11.19
CA TYR A 48 -5.13 -11.22 10.44
C TYR A 48 -3.62 -11.05 10.48
N PHE A 49 -3.00 -11.14 11.67
CA PHE A 49 -1.55 -10.93 11.84
C PHE A 49 -0.69 -12.10 11.37
N TYR A 50 -1.24 -13.31 11.29
CA TYR A 50 -0.56 -14.44 10.67
C TYR A 50 -0.29 -14.17 9.18
N THR A 51 -1.27 -13.58 8.49
CA THR A 51 -1.14 -13.18 7.08
C THR A 51 -0.41 -11.83 6.93
N ASN A 52 -0.68 -10.88 7.83
CA ASN A 52 -0.15 -9.52 7.81
C ASN A 52 0.74 -9.25 9.03
N LYS A 53 1.93 -9.87 9.03
CA LYS A 53 2.84 -9.80 10.18
C LYS A 53 3.19 -8.37 10.59
N ILE A 54 3.24 -8.13 11.89
CA ILE A 54 3.62 -6.85 12.47
C ILE A 54 5.13 -6.66 12.30
N ASN A 55 5.55 -5.56 11.66
CA ASN A 55 6.97 -5.20 11.62
C ASN A 55 7.39 -4.54 12.94
N LEU A 56 8.25 -5.20 13.72
CA LEU A 56 8.68 -4.73 15.04
C LEU A 56 9.39 -3.36 15.00
N ASN A 57 10.08 -3.05 13.90
CA ASN A 57 10.76 -1.76 13.74
C ASN A 57 9.81 -0.57 13.54
N THR A 58 8.54 -0.82 13.20
CA THR A 58 7.52 0.21 12.97
C THR A 58 6.23 -0.04 13.76
N ALA A 59 6.25 -1.00 14.67
CA ALA A 59 5.09 -1.40 15.43
C ALA A 59 4.68 -0.27 16.38
N THR A 60 3.37 -0.03 16.45
CA THR A 60 2.78 0.84 17.47
C THR A 60 2.40 0.02 18.70
N LYS A 61 2.30 0.68 19.85
CA LYS A 61 1.87 0.02 21.09
C LYS A 61 0.49 -0.63 20.91
N GLU A 62 -0.43 0.08 20.26
CA GLU A 62 -1.79 -0.37 20.01
C GLU A 62 -1.84 -1.61 19.11
N GLN A 63 -0.93 -1.74 18.14
CA GLN A 63 -0.82 -2.95 17.32
C GLN A 63 -0.34 -4.15 18.11
N LEU A 64 0.62 -3.96 19.02
CA LEU A 64 1.13 -5.04 19.87
C LEU A 64 0.12 -5.44 20.94
N GLN A 65 -0.68 -4.50 21.47
CA GLN A 65 -1.75 -4.79 22.44
C GLN A 65 -2.87 -5.69 21.88
N ARG A 66 -3.05 -5.71 20.55
CA ARG A 66 -3.97 -6.65 19.90
C ARG A 66 -3.50 -8.10 19.99
N LEU A 67 -2.20 -8.33 20.20
CA LEU A 67 -1.67 -9.63 20.61
C LEU A 67 -1.91 -9.79 22.11
N GLN A 68 -3.16 -10.09 22.49
CA GLN A 68 -3.63 -10.07 23.89
C GLN A 68 -2.84 -10.99 24.84
N PHE A 69 -2.07 -11.96 24.31
CA PHE A 69 -1.16 -12.81 25.07
C PHE A 69 0.15 -12.12 25.50
N LEU A 70 0.43 -10.91 25.00
CA LEU A 70 1.55 -10.10 25.44
C LEU A 70 1.13 -9.19 26.60
N SER A 71 1.85 -9.28 27.71
CA SER A 71 1.67 -8.34 28.82
C SER A 71 2.14 -6.93 28.46
N ASP A 72 1.59 -5.92 29.14
CA ASP A 72 2.00 -4.52 28.97
C ASP A 72 3.51 -4.31 29.20
N ILE A 73 4.12 -5.09 30.11
CA ILE A 73 5.56 -5.04 30.40
C ILE A 73 6.36 -5.59 29.21
N GLN A 74 5.94 -6.71 28.63
CA GLN A 74 6.58 -7.29 27.45
C GLN A 74 6.50 -6.36 26.24
N ILE A 75 5.33 -5.75 26.00
CA ILE A 75 5.14 -4.78 24.92
C ILE A 75 6.09 -3.59 25.09
N GLU A 76 6.15 -3.04 26.30
CA GLU A 76 7.05 -1.92 26.61
C GLU A 76 8.52 -2.30 26.44
N ASN A 77 8.93 -3.50 26.83
CA ASN A 77 10.31 -3.97 26.67
C ASN A 77 10.68 -4.17 25.19
N ILE A 78 9.77 -4.69 24.36
CA ILE A 78 9.96 -4.79 22.90
C ILE A 78 10.18 -3.40 22.30
N LEU A 79 9.30 -2.45 22.60
CA LEU A 79 9.38 -1.08 22.08
C LEU A 79 10.65 -0.37 22.58
N ARG A 80 11.01 -0.56 23.85
CA ARG A 80 12.25 -0.01 24.43
C ARG A 80 13.47 -0.57 23.74
N TYR A 81 13.53 -1.88 23.49
CA TYR A 81 14.66 -2.50 22.79
C TYR A 81 14.84 -1.87 21.40
N VAL A 82 13.77 -1.78 20.61
CA VAL A 82 13.80 -1.15 19.27
C VAL A 82 14.28 0.30 19.36
N TYR A 83 13.79 1.06 20.34
CA TYR A 83 14.22 2.44 20.56
C TYR A 83 15.72 2.54 20.88
N THR A 84 16.23 1.69 21.77
CA THR A 84 17.66 1.71 22.16
C THR A 84 18.59 1.20 21.06
N ALA A 85 18.17 0.18 20.30
CA ALA A 85 18.93 -0.40 19.21
C ALA A 85 18.78 0.40 17.90
N ASN A 86 17.95 1.46 17.89
CA ASN A 86 17.48 2.22 16.73
C ASN A 86 16.63 1.41 15.73
N GLN A 87 16.98 0.15 15.43
CA GLN A 87 16.15 -0.83 14.73
C GLN A 87 16.72 -2.24 14.98
N MET A 88 15.85 -3.24 15.10
CA MET A 88 16.23 -4.66 15.02
C MET A 88 16.73 -4.97 13.60
N GLN A 89 17.86 -5.67 13.51
CA GLN A 89 18.43 -6.18 12.25
C GLN A 89 17.91 -7.57 11.91
N THR A 90 17.67 -8.38 12.94
CA THR A 90 17.18 -9.75 12.80
C THR A 90 16.09 -10.06 13.80
N ILE A 91 15.19 -10.99 13.45
CA ILE A 91 14.12 -11.44 14.33
C ILE A 91 14.64 -12.11 15.61
N TYR A 92 15.86 -12.68 15.56
CA TYR A 92 16.48 -13.34 16.71
C TYR A 92 16.87 -12.37 17.84
N GLU A 93 16.90 -11.06 17.58
CA GLU A 93 17.12 -10.05 18.62
C GLU A 93 15.99 -10.00 19.66
N LEU A 94 14.82 -10.58 19.38
CA LEU A 94 13.77 -10.77 20.38
C LEU A 94 14.27 -11.54 21.62
N GLN A 95 15.29 -12.39 21.47
CA GLN A 95 15.90 -13.11 22.60
C GLN A 95 16.66 -12.18 23.58
N LEU A 96 16.97 -10.96 23.15
CA LEU A 96 17.66 -9.95 23.96
C LEU A 96 16.68 -9.01 24.67
N VAL A 97 15.38 -9.16 24.44
CA VAL A 97 14.33 -8.36 25.08
C VAL A 97 14.03 -8.94 26.46
N ASP A 98 14.17 -8.12 27.49
CA ASP A 98 13.87 -8.52 28.86
C ASP A 98 12.39 -8.94 29.02
N GLY A 99 12.14 -10.01 29.76
CA GLY A 99 10.78 -10.47 30.09
C GLY A 99 10.06 -11.25 28.98
N LEU A 100 10.70 -11.52 27.84
CA LEU A 100 10.26 -12.53 26.89
C LEU A 100 10.92 -13.86 27.22
N ASP A 101 10.15 -14.80 27.72
CA ASP A 101 10.60 -16.17 27.89
C ASP A 101 10.57 -16.93 26.56
N TYR A 102 11.16 -18.14 26.56
CA TYR A 102 11.23 -18.95 25.35
C TYR A 102 9.84 -19.29 24.80
N PHE A 103 8.87 -19.51 25.69
CA PHE A 103 7.52 -19.90 25.32
C PHE A 103 6.76 -18.74 24.65
N ALA A 104 6.71 -17.56 25.29
CA ALA A 104 6.10 -16.37 24.70
C ALA A 104 6.77 -15.98 23.38
N LEU A 105 8.10 -16.14 23.26
CA LEU A 105 8.82 -15.88 22.01
C LEU A 105 8.36 -16.83 20.89
N GLN A 106 8.18 -18.12 21.17
CA GLN A 106 7.66 -19.07 20.18
C GLN A 106 6.24 -18.72 19.71
N LEU A 107 5.37 -18.29 20.64
CA LEU A 107 4.02 -17.84 20.32
C LEU A 107 4.02 -16.55 19.49
N LEU A 108 4.99 -15.66 19.72
CA LEU A 108 5.07 -14.37 19.04
C LEU A 108 5.53 -14.49 17.57
N LEU A 109 6.52 -15.35 17.29
CA LEU A 109 7.21 -15.45 15.99
C LEU A 109 6.30 -15.58 14.74
N PRO A 110 5.16 -16.30 14.77
CA PRO A 110 4.27 -16.39 13.63
C PRO A 110 3.69 -15.03 13.19
N PHE A 111 3.45 -14.12 14.14
CA PHE A 111 2.69 -12.87 13.94
C PHE A 111 3.56 -11.64 13.70
N VAL A 112 4.88 -11.77 13.86
CA VAL A 112 5.81 -10.64 13.76
C VAL A 112 6.89 -10.86 12.71
N CYS A 113 7.48 -9.76 12.26
CA CYS A 113 8.64 -9.79 11.38
C CYS A 113 9.58 -8.64 11.72
N VAL A 114 10.84 -8.77 11.32
CA VAL A 114 11.80 -7.67 11.33
C VAL A 114 12.09 -7.32 9.89
N GLN A 115 11.58 -6.16 9.46
CA GLN A 115 11.98 -5.54 8.22
C GLN A 115 12.73 -4.28 8.60
N THR A 116 13.99 -4.18 8.16
CA THR A 116 14.80 -2.99 8.40
C THR A 116 14.15 -1.82 7.69
N THR A 117 13.48 -0.97 8.45
CA THR A 117 13.09 0.35 8.01
C THR A 117 14.37 1.14 8.03
N THR A 118 15.14 1.06 6.95
CA THR A 118 16.35 1.86 6.79
C THR A 118 15.97 3.30 7.11
N ALA A 119 16.38 3.79 8.29
CA ALA A 119 16.23 5.19 8.68
C ALA A 119 17.00 6.08 7.67
N ASP A 120 17.96 5.50 6.95
CA ASP A 120 18.65 6.05 5.79
C ASP A 120 17.89 5.96 4.45
N ALA A 121 16.70 5.33 4.37
CA ALA A 121 15.87 5.32 3.15
C ALA A 121 15.49 6.73 2.66
N ASN A 122 15.62 7.72 3.54
CA ASN A 122 15.28 9.10 3.27
C ASN A 122 16.50 10.00 2.97
N LYS A 123 17.73 9.47 2.99
CA LYS A 123 18.89 10.22 2.49
C LYS A 123 18.95 10.07 0.97
N TRP A 124 19.22 11.19 0.29
CA TRP A 124 19.43 11.24 -1.16
C TRP A 124 20.78 10.62 -1.56
N ILE A 125 20.94 9.31 -1.32
CA ILE A 125 22.05 8.53 -1.83
C ILE A 125 21.62 8.00 -3.21
N VAL A 126 22.16 8.59 -4.28
CA VAL A 126 21.76 8.30 -5.66
C VAL A 126 21.73 6.80 -5.95
N LYS A 127 22.78 6.07 -5.52
CA LYS A 127 22.88 4.62 -5.71
C LYS A 127 21.71 3.86 -5.06
N ASP A 128 21.33 4.26 -3.84
CA ASP A 128 20.27 3.58 -3.08
C ASP A 128 18.89 3.91 -3.64
N VAL A 129 18.68 5.17 -4.04
CA VAL A 129 17.43 5.62 -4.68
C VAL A 129 17.17 4.84 -5.97
N PHE A 130 18.16 4.78 -6.86
CA PHE A 130 18.00 4.11 -8.16
C PHE A 130 18.09 2.58 -8.08
N SER A 131 18.72 2.01 -7.04
CA SER A 131 18.74 0.54 -6.86
C SER A 131 17.37 -0.07 -6.57
N ARG A 132 16.42 0.72 -6.03
CA ARG A 132 15.06 0.28 -5.68
C ARG A 132 14.01 0.84 -6.63
N ILE A 133 14.37 0.98 -7.89
CA ILE A 133 13.46 1.49 -8.91
C ILE A 133 12.39 0.46 -9.28
N LYS A 134 11.13 0.88 -9.28
CA LYS A 134 9.98 0.11 -9.70
C LYS A 134 9.35 0.78 -10.91
N HIS A 135 9.07 -0.04 -11.91
CA HIS A 135 8.42 0.37 -13.15
C HIS A 135 7.03 -0.25 -13.19
N GLU A 136 6.01 0.59 -13.31
CA GLU A 136 4.63 0.17 -13.46
C GLU A 136 4.13 0.66 -14.82
N ILE A 137 3.70 -0.28 -15.65
CA ILE A 137 3.14 0.00 -16.98
C ILE A 137 1.69 -0.44 -16.96
N PHE A 138 0.80 0.46 -17.38
CA PHE A 138 -0.61 0.21 -17.51
C PHE A 138 -1.06 0.61 -18.91
N ALA A 139 -1.66 -0.32 -19.63
CA ALA A 139 -2.23 -0.09 -20.95
C ALA A 139 -3.69 -0.53 -20.92
N ARG A 140 -4.57 0.32 -21.44
CA ARG A 140 -6.00 0.05 -21.52
C ARG A 140 -6.49 0.43 -22.91
N THR A 141 -7.35 -0.43 -23.46
CA THR A 141 -8.09 -0.16 -24.68
C THR A 141 -9.56 -0.43 -24.42
N ASP A 142 -10.43 0.52 -24.78
CA ASP A 142 -11.87 0.34 -24.68
C ASP A 142 -12.51 0.48 -26.07
N GLY A 143 -13.48 -0.38 -26.36
CA GLY A 143 -14.23 -0.35 -27.61
C GLY A 143 -15.66 -0.84 -27.39
N THR A 144 -16.58 -0.36 -28.23
CA THR A 144 -17.97 -0.83 -28.23
C THR A 144 -18.18 -1.84 -29.37
N VAL A 145 -18.78 -2.99 -29.07
CA VAL A 145 -19.13 -4.02 -30.07
C VAL A 145 -20.18 -3.49 -31.06
N GLU A 146 -21.15 -2.75 -30.55
CA GLU A 146 -22.15 -2.07 -31.40
C GLU A 146 -21.55 -0.82 -32.05
N ARG A 147 -21.74 -0.69 -33.37
CA ARG A 147 -21.29 0.49 -34.12
C ARG A 147 -22.21 1.67 -33.82
N LYS A 148 -21.69 2.67 -33.10
CA LYS A 148 -22.39 3.94 -32.86
C LYS A 148 -22.72 4.63 -34.19
N LYS A 149 -23.91 5.26 -34.29
CA LYS A 149 -24.42 5.91 -35.53
C LYS A 149 -23.42 6.87 -36.18
N GLY A 150 -22.64 7.62 -35.40
CA GLY A 150 -21.63 8.55 -35.94
C GLY A 150 -20.50 7.91 -36.76
N TYR A 151 -20.19 6.62 -36.53
CA TYR A 151 -19.24 5.86 -37.37
C TYR A 151 -19.89 5.36 -38.67
N ILE A 152 -21.19 5.07 -38.64
CA ILE A 152 -21.97 4.66 -39.81
C ILE A 152 -22.13 5.86 -40.77
N GLU A 153 -22.36 7.05 -40.21
CA GLU A 153 -22.47 8.31 -40.94
C GLU A 153 -21.11 8.93 -41.34
N LYS A 154 -19.98 8.23 -41.12
CA LYS A 154 -18.61 8.69 -41.39
C LYS A 154 -18.27 10.08 -40.83
N LYS A 155 -18.83 10.43 -39.67
CA LYS A 155 -18.56 11.71 -38.98
C LYS A 155 -17.25 11.69 -38.20
N TYR A 156 -16.73 10.51 -37.84
CA TYR A 156 -15.44 10.34 -37.17
C TYR A 156 -14.35 9.98 -38.18
N LEU A 157 -13.15 10.54 -37.98
CA LEU A 157 -12.00 10.39 -38.88
C LEU A 157 -11.15 9.16 -38.56
N GLY A 158 -11.27 8.62 -37.34
CA GLY A 158 -10.47 7.51 -36.83
C GLY A 158 -11.28 6.36 -36.24
N GLU A 159 -10.58 5.48 -35.53
CA GLU A 159 -11.11 4.20 -35.04
C GLU A 159 -11.95 4.35 -33.76
N PRO A 160 -12.95 3.47 -33.52
CA PRO A 160 -13.83 3.52 -32.36
C PRO A 160 -13.21 2.99 -31.07
N PHE A 161 -11.89 3.06 -30.95
CA PHE A 161 -11.13 2.57 -29.80
C PHE A 161 -10.54 3.74 -29.02
N TYR A 162 -10.84 3.76 -27.72
CA TYR A 162 -10.12 4.55 -26.75
C TYR A 162 -8.84 3.82 -26.37
N GLY A 163 -7.74 4.55 -26.25
CA GLY A 163 -6.45 4.00 -25.83
C GLY A 163 -5.87 4.83 -24.71
N GLN A 164 -5.43 4.19 -23.63
CA GLN A 164 -4.72 4.83 -22.54
C GLN A 164 -3.44 4.08 -22.24
N PHE A 165 -2.34 4.82 -22.15
CA PHE A 165 -1.06 4.32 -21.72
C PHE A 165 -0.58 5.13 -20.52
N ARG A 166 -0.25 4.44 -19.43
CA ARG A 166 0.28 5.03 -18.21
C ARG A 166 1.56 4.33 -17.82
N TYR A 167 2.61 5.11 -17.63
CA TYR A 167 3.90 4.65 -17.12
C TYR A 167 4.19 5.38 -15.82
N ASN A 168 4.41 4.63 -14.74
CA ASN A 168 4.85 5.17 -13.47
C ASN A 168 6.19 4.58 -13.09
N LEU A 169 7.06 5.44 -12.60
CA LEU A 169 8.38 5.12 -12.09
C LEU A 169 8.42 5.56 -10.63
N LYS A 170 8.76 4.63 -9.74
CA LYS A 170 8.92 4.91 -8.32
C LYS A 170 10.29 4.41 -7.88
N ALA A 171 11.15 5.32 -7.46
CA ALA A 171 12.47 5.00 -6.94
C ALA A 171 12.50 5.32 -5.45
N SER A 172 12.50 4.27 -4.63
CA SER A 172 12.33 4.38 -3.17
C SER A 172 11.06 5.19 -2.78
N ASN A 173 11.06 5.82 -1.61
CA ASN A 173 10.05 6.77 -1.17
C ASN A 173 10.42 8.23 -1.50
N LEU A 174 11.45 8.45 -2.33
CA LEU A 174 12.06 9.76 -2.56
C LEU A 174 11.82 10.33 -3.96
N LEU A 175 11.66 9.48 -4.97
CA LEU A 175 11.45 9.92 -6.35
C LEU A 175 10.29 9.17 -6.98
N GLN A 176 9.39 9.93 -7.60
CA GLN A 176 8.28 9.41 -8.39
C GLN A 176 8.20 10.18 -9.70
N ALA A 177 7.90 9.50 -10.79
CA ALA A 177 7.62 10.11 -12.07
C ALA A 177 6.50 9.36 -12.76
N GLY A 178 5.70 10.06 -13.55
CA GLY A 178 4.63 9.44 -14.32
C GLY A 178 4.45 10.11 -15.67
N LEU A 179 4.04 9.30 -16.64
CA LEU A 179 3.64 9.70 -17.98
C LEU A 179 2.31 9.04 -18.29
N THR A 180 1.35 9.81 -18.75
CA THR A 180 0.05 9.34 -19.25
C THR A 180 -0.12 9.84 -20.67
N ALA A 181 -0.51 8.95 -21.56
CA ALA A 181 -0.90 9.27 -22.92
C ALA A 181 -2.28 8.71 -23.18
N GLU A 182 -3.21 9.52 -23.67
CA GLU A 182 -4.56 9.09 -23.99
C GLU A 182 -4.91 9.37 -25.45
N LYS A 183 -5.79 8.55 -25.98
CA LYS A 183 -6.35 8.69 -27.31
C LYS A 183 -7.84 8.44 -27.21
N ASP A 184 -8.61 9.42 -27.63
CA ASP A 184 -10.06 9.32 -27.70
C ASP A 184 -10.53 8.47 -28.89
N ALA A 185 -11.72 7.88 -28.70
CA ALA A 185 -12.36 7.10 -29.75
C ALA A 185 -12.87 8.03 -30.86
N GLY A 186 -12.47 7.76 -32.11
CA GLY A 186 -12.88 8.51 -33.29
C GLY A 186 -11.82 9.44 -33.86
N GLU A 187 -10.68 9.57 -33.17
CA GLU A 187 -9.52 10.33 -33.64
C GLU A 187 -8.49 9.45 -34.38
N GLN A 188 -7.78 10.06 -35.33
CA GLN A 188 -6.71 9.39 -36.07
C GLN A 188 -5.44 9.30 -35.22
N PHE A 189 -4.86 8.12 -35.08
CA PHE A 189 -3.59 7.92 -34.37
C PHE A 189 -2.37 8.40 -35.18
N TRP A 190 -2.44 8.33 -36.51
CA TRP A 190 -1.40 8.81 -37.41
C TRP A 190 -2.06 9.43 -38.64
N GLY A 191 -2.21 10.76 -38.65
CA GLY A 191 -2.87 11.50 -39.72
C GLY A 191 -2.29 12.90 -39.93
N ASN A 192 -2.92 13.69 -40.80
CA ASN A 192 -2.50 15.08 -41.07
C ASN A 192 -2.79 16.02 -39.90
N HIS A 193 -3.74 15.69 -39.02
CA HIS A 193 -4.12 16.49 -37.86
C HIS A 193 -3.41 16.03 -36.58
N ASN A 194 -3.42 14.73 -36.27
CA ASN A 194 -2.82 14.18 -35.04
C ASN A 194 -1.71 13.17 -35.39
N LYS A 195 -0.55 13.31 -34.74
CA LYS A 195 0.61 12.41 -34.87
C LYS A 195 0.91 11.76 -33.51
N GLY A 196 0.13 10.73 -33.18
CA GLY A 196 0.26 9.97 -31.92
C GLY A 196 -1.01 10.07 -31.06
N PHE A 197 -0.80 10.10 -29.75
CA PHE A 197 -1.86 10.34 -28.76
C PHE A 197 -2.28 11.82 -28.80
N ASP A 198 -3.54 12.09 -28.48
CA ASP A 198 -4.08 13.46 -28.50
C ASP A 198 -3.68 14.25 -27.25
N SER A 199 -3.41 13.54 -26.16
CA SER A 199 -3.13 14.09 -24.85
C SER A 199 -1.93 13.38 -24.22
N TYR A 200 -1.04 14.20 -23.65
CA TYR A 200 0.14 13.75 -22.92
C TYR A 200 0.24 14.53 -21.62
N THR A 201 0.28 13.81 -20.50
CA THR A 201 0.43 14.38 -19.17
C THR A 201 1.64 13.74 -18.50
N ALA A 202 2.52 14.56 -17.94
CA ALA A 202 3.69 14.07 -17.21
C ALA A 202 3.84 14.80 -15.87
N TYR A 203 4.42 14.10 -14.90
CA TYR A 203 4.82 14.69 -13.64
C TYR A 203 6.09 14.04 -13.10
N ILE A 204 6.83 14.81 -12.30
CA ILE A 204 7.97 14.34 -11.50
C ILE A 204 7.80 14.91 -10.10
N GLN A 205 7.98 14.06 -9.10
CA GLN A 205 7.96 14.40 -7.69
C GLN A 205 9.25 13.92 -7.03
N ALA A 206 9.89 14.82 -6.29
CA ALA A 206 11.05 14.55 -5.46
C ALA A 206 10.75 14.97 -4.01
N ASP A 207 10.86 14.02 -3.09
CA ASP A 207 10.64 14.25 -1.65
C ASP A 207 11.98 14.36 -0.92
N LYS A 208 12.03 15.19 0.12
CA LYS A 208 13.21 15.40 1.01
C LYS A 208 14.50 15.76 0.25
N LEU A 209 14.37 16.50 -0.84
CA LEU A 209 15.50 16.95 -1.65
C LEU A 209 16.06 18.26 -1.05
N TRP A 210 17.25 18.16 -0.45
CA TRP A 210 17.98 19.28 0.16
C TRP A 210 17.20 19.96 1.31
N LYS A 211 16.57 21.11 1.04
CA LYS A 211 15.86 21.97 2.01
C LYS A 211 14.35 21.94 1.78
N PHE A 212 13.93 21.24 0.73
CA PHE A 212 12.54 21.12 0.33
C PHE A 212 12.00 19.78 0.80
N GLU A 213 10.89 19.81 1.53
CA GLU A 213 10.18 18.59 1.93
C GLU A 213 9.60 17.85 0.71
N ARG A 214 9.12 18.61 -0.29
CA ARG A 214 8.55 18.07 -1.52
C ARG A 214 8.64 19.07 -2.66
N ILE A 215 9.09 18.62 -3.82
CA ILE A 215 9.09 19.35 -5.08
C ILE A 215 8.29 18.53 -6.09
N VAL A 216 7.32 19.16 -6.75
CA VAL A 216 6.53 18.54 -7.82
C VAL A 216 6.56 19.45 -9.04
N VAL A 217 6.81 18.88 -10.21
CA VAL A 217 6.81 19.57 -11.50
C VAL A 217 5.94 18.78 -12.48
N GLY A 218 5.04 19.46 -13.19
CA GLY A 218 4.13 18.85 -14.16
C GLY A 218 2.65 19.09 -13.82
N ASP A 219 1.78 18.17 -14.23
CA ASP A 219 0.36 18.19 -13.83
C ASP A 219 0.21 17.56 -12.44
N PHE A 220 -0.16 18.38 -11.45
CA PHE A 220 -0.38 17.94 -10.09
C PHE A 220 -1.56 18.67 -9.46
N ARG A 221 -2.17 18.04 -8.46
CA ARG A 221 -3.19 18.68 -7.63
C ARG A 221 -2.60 18.96 -6.26
N ALA A 222 -2.71 20.21 -5.82
CA ALA A 222 -2.31 20.61 -4.50
C ALA A 222 -3.52 20.61 -3.56
N THR A 223 -3.47 19.79 -2.51
CA THR A 223 -4.50 19.78 -1.46
C THR A 223 -3.84 20.26 -0.16
N PHE A 224 -4.18 21.46 0.30
CA PHE A 224 -3.69 21.98 1.56
C PHE A 224 -4.81 21.87 2.60
N GLY A 225 -4.47 21.39 3.80
CA GLY A 225 -5.44 21.26 4.90
C GLY A 225 -6.08 22.61 5.26
N GLN A 226 -7.35 22.56 5.70
CA GLN A 226 -8.30 23.68 5.89
C GLN A 226 -8.94 24.23 4.61
N GLY A 227 -9.67 23.39 3.86
CA GLY A 227 -10.76 23.84 2.97
C GLY A 227 -10.38 24.73 1.77
N LEU A 228 -9.13 25.12 1.64
CA LEU A 228 -8.57 25.87 0.53
C LEU A 228 -8.05 24.89 -0.51
N ILE A 229 -9.00 24.35 -1.28
CA ILE A 229 -8.65 23.81 -2.58
C ILE A 229 -8.25 25.02 -3.43
N MET A 230 -6.95 25.23 -3.67
CA MET A 230 -6.53 26.07 -4.80
C MET A 230 -6.76 25.26 -6.09
N ASN A 231 -8.03 25.02 -6.43
CA ASN A 231 -8.45 24.58 -7.75
C ASN A 231 -9.35 25.66 -8.32
N GLY A 232 -8.91 26.29 -9.41
CA GLY A 232 -9.81 26.93 -10.38
C GLY A 232 -10.64 25.91 -11.17
N ALA A 233 -11.19 24.88 -10.50
CA ALA A 233 -11.98 23.82 -11.13
C ALA A 233 -13.25 23.56 -10.29
N PHE A 234 -14.05 24.61 -10.14
CA PHE A 234 -15.43 24.52 -9.67
C PHE A 234 -16.30 24.04 -10.84
N ASN A 235 -16.29 22.74 -11.15
CA ASN A 235 -17.31 22.15 -12.01
C ASN A 235 -18.42 21.58 -11.12
N ALA A 236 -19.45 22.40 -10.91
CA ALA A 236 -20.67 22.03 -10.20
C ALA A 236 -21.49 21.03 -11.04
N GLY A 237 -21.24 19.73 -10.82
CA GLY A 237 -22.08 18.62 -11.26
C GLY A 237 -22.68 17.91 -10.04
N LYS A 238 -24.00 17.89 -9.95
CA LYS A 238 -24.82 17.44 -8.80
C LYS A 238 -24.56 15.97 -8.40
N SER A 239 -24.31 15.71 -7.12
CA SER A 239 -25.03 14.71 -6.31
C SER A 239 -24.59 14.80 -4.84
N SER A 240 -25.56 14.98 -3.96
CA SER A 240 -25.42 14.97 -2.51
C SER A 240 -25.43 13.55 -1.97
N TYR A 241 -24.30 13.07 -1.46
CA TYR A 241 -24.34 12.15 -0.33
C TYR A 241 -23.09 12.35 0.52
N VAL A 242 -23.33 12.85 1.73
CA VAL A 242 -22.34 13.11 2.76
C VAL A 242 -22.06 11.79 3.47
N LEU A 243 -20.84 11.29 3.38
CA LEU A 243 -20.30 10.41 4.41
C LEU A 243 -18.98 11.01 4.90
N LYS A 244 -19.00 11.41 6.17
CA LYS A 244 -17.84 11.72 6.99
C LYS A 244 -16.84 10.57 6.88
N VAL A 245 -15.73 10.82 6.22
CA VAL A 245 -14.47 10.13 6.47
C VAL A 245 -13.45 11.24 6.61
N THR A 246 -12.91 11.41 7.81
CA THR A 246 -11.76 12.30 8.04
C THR A 246 -10.58 11.70 7.26
N PRO A 247 -10.12 12.28 6.14
CA PRO A 247 -8.96 11.76 5.45
C PRO A 247 -7.72 12.21 6.23
N SER A 248 -6.76 11.31 6.44
CA SER A 248 -5.50 11.64 7.09
C SER A 248 -4.79 12.78 6.33
N GLN A 249 -4.11 13.63 7.08
CA GLN A 249 -3.41 14.80 6.57
C GLN A 249 -2.36 14.36 5.52
N SER A 250 -2.57 14.77 4.28
CA SER A 250 -1.56 14.65 3.22
C SER A 250 -1.65 15.89 2.33
N GLY A 251 -0.51 16.56 2.13
CA GLY A 251 -0.40 17.80 1.37
C GLY A 251 -0.61 17.63 -0.13
N LEU A 252 0.42 17.85 -0.95
CA LEU A 252 0.33 17.63 -2.40
C LEU A 252 0.00 16.16 -2.70
N VAL A 253 -1.11 15.90 -3.39
CA VAL A 253 -1.59 14.56 -3.74
C VAL A 253 -1.92 14.52 -5.23
N ARG A 254 -1.43 13.49 -5.94
CA ARG A 254 -1.63 13.31 -7.38
C ARG A 254 -3.10 13.44 -7.81
N LYS A 255 -3.32 13.98 -9.00
CA LYS A 255 -4.61 13.93 -9.68
C LYS A 255 -4.70 12.59 -10.43
N SER A 256 -5.69 11.78 -10.07
CA SER A 256 -6.05 10.54 -10.78
C SER A 256 -6.72 10.84 -12.11
#